data_AF-A0AAV4L9L9-F1
#
_entry.id   AF-A0AAV4L9L9-F1
#
_cell.length_a   1.000
_cell.length_b   1.000
_cell.length_c   1.000
_cell.angle_alpha   90.00
_cell.angle_beta   90.00
_cell.angle_gamma   90.00
#
_symmetry.space_group_name_H-M   'P 1'
#
loop_
_entity.id
_entity.type
_entity.pdbx_description
1 polymer ?
#
loop_
_entity_poly.entity_id
_entity_poly.type
_entity_poly.pdbx_seq_one_letter_code
_entity_poly.pdbx_strand_id
1 'polypeptide(L)' 'MNETCYHCGHEATKGSYVTFYEKEHEHDEFLCSECYVEWLESMKG' A
#
# COMPACT_ATOMS: atom_id res chain seq x y z
N MET A 1 17.09 -2.52 1.34
CA MET A 1 15.99 -2.84 2.28
C MET A 1 14.82 -3.26 1.41
N ASN A 2 14.30 -4.44 1.67
CA ASN A 2 13.14 -5.08 1.06
C ASN A 2 12.01 -4.97 2.08
N GLU A 3 10.82 -4.60 1.59
CA GLU A 3 9.63 -4.44 2.42
C GLU A 3 8.54 -5.36 1.92
N THR A 4 7.74 -5.89 2.85
CA THR A 4 6.63 -6.77 2.52
C THR A 4 5.42 -5.93 2.18
N CYS A 5 4.87 -6.12 0.98
CA CYS A 5 3.63 -5.48 0.57
C CYS A 5 2.49 -5.90 1.49
N TYR A 6 1.81 -4.94 2.12
CA TYR A 6 0.66 -5.17 2.98
C TYR A 6 -0.48 -5.90 2.25
N HIS A 7 -0.68 -5.60 0.95
CA HIS A 7 -1.81 -6.14 0.20
C HIS A 7 -1.57 -7.56 -0.33
N CYS A 8 -0.43 -7.83 -0.98
CA CYS A 8 -0.16 -9.12 -1.61
C CYS A 8 0.81 -10.01 -0.81
N GLY A 9 1.43 -9.51 0.26
CA GLY A 9 2.36 -10.25 1.11
C GLY A 9 3.73 -10.55 0.48
N HIS A 10 3.99 -10.07 -0.74
CA HIS A 10 5.28 -10.26 -1.41
C HIS A 10 6.31 -9.22 -0.99
N GLU A 11 7.57 -9.65 -0.86
CA GLU A 11 8.69 -8.74 -0.66
C GLU A 11 8.99 -7.94 -1.93
N ALA A 12 9.05 -6.63 -1.81
CA ALA A 12 9.40 -5.72 -2.88
C ALA A 12 10.49 -4.74 -2.43
N THR A 13 11.35 -4.35 -3.36
CA THR A 13 12.35 -3.30 -3.16
C THR A 13 11.85 -1.93 -3.63
N LYS A 14 10.67 -1.89 -4.25
CA LYS A 14 10.04 -0.69 -4.81
C LYS A 14 8.56 -0.70 -4.49
N GLY A 15 8.07 0.43 -4.05
CA GLY A 15 6.71 0.61 -3.61
C GLY A 15 6.51 2.01 -3.03
N SER A 16 5.37 2.22 -2.40
CA SER A 16 5.02 3.47 -1.75
C SER A 16 4.21 3.18 -0.50
N TYR A 17 4.41 4.00 0.53
CA TYR A 17 3.57 3.96 1.71
C TYR A 17 2.26 4.68 1.42
N VAL A 18 1.17 4.07 1.86
CA VAL A 18 -0.16 4.65 1.80
C VAL A 18 -0.75 4.70 3.19
N THR A 19 -1.46 5.79 3.48
CA THR A 19 -2.14 5.97 4.75
C THR A 19 -3.54 5.40 4.64
N PHE A 20 -3.83 4.36 5.43
CA PHE A 20 -5.16 3.80 5.56
C PHE A 20 -5.89 4.47 6.73
N TYR A 21 -7.10 4.97 6.44
CA TYR A 21 -7.99 5.54 7.45
C TYR A 21 -9.02 4.50 7.87
N GLU A 22 -8.86 3.92 9.05
CA GLU A 22 -9.81 2.97 9.62
C GLU A 22 -10.47 3.55 10.87
N LYS A 23 -11.74 3.97 10.71
CA LYS A 23 -12.60 4.56 11.75
C LYS A 23 -12.00 5.79 12.43
N GLU A 24 -11.09 5.57 13.38
CA GLU A 24 -10.49 6.56 14.27
C GLU A 24 -8.95 6.45 14.31
N HIS A 25 -8.35 5.58 13.49
CA HIS A 25 -6.90 5.40 13.41
C HIS A 25 -6.43 5.54 11.96
N GLU A 26 -5.39 6.32 11.76
CA GLU A 26 -4.58 6.32 10.54
C GLU A 26 -3.32 5.48 10.77
N HIS A 27 -3.00 4.63 9.81
CA HIS A 27 -1.74 3.88 9.82
C HIS A 27 -1.16 3.82 8.41
N ASP A 28 0.16 3.89 8.33
CA ASP A 28 0.90 3.85 7.08
C ASP A 28 1.33 2.42 6.78
N GLU A 29 0.99 1.93 5.59
CA GLU A 29 1.33 0.58 5.14
C GLU A 29 2.05 0.63 3.81
N PHE A 30 3.02 -0.26 3.62
CA PHE A 30 3.79 -0.35 2.40
C PHE A 30 3.04 -1.14 1.33
N LEU A 31 2.88 -0.57 0.13
CA LEU A 31 2.39 -1.26 -1.05
C LEU A 31 3.46 -1.35 -2.12
N CYS A 32 3.62 -2.52 -2.73
CA CYS A 32 4.45 -2.66 -3.92
C CYS A 32 3.87 -1.83 -5.08
N SER A 33 4.69 -1.56 -6.11
CA SER A 33 4.30 -0.70 -7.23
C SER A 33 3.00 -1.14 -7.93
N GLU A 34 2.75 -2.45 -8.06
CA GLU A 34 1.54 -2.98 -8.69
C GLU A 34 0.30 -2.70 -7.83
N CYS A 35 0.32 -3.10 -6.55
CA CYS A 35 -0.79 -2.89 -5.63
C CYS A 35 -1.05 -1.40 -5.36
N TYR A 36 0.01 -0.57 -5.37
CA TYR A 36 -0.13 0.88 -5.24
C TYR A 36 -0.89 1.48 -6.43
N VAL A 37 -0.63 1.03 -7.65
CA VAL A 37 -1.37 1.48 -8.84
C VAL A 37 -2.83 1.05 -8.76
N GLU A 38 -3.11 -0.20 -8.40
CA GLU A 38 -4.50 -0.68 -8.22
C GLU A 38 -5.24 0.11 -7.13
N TRP A 39 -4.56 0.44 -6.03
CA TRP A 39 -5.10 1.27 -4.96
C TRP A 39 -5.42 2.69 -5.45
N LEU A 40 -4.51 3.32 -6.21
CA LEU A 40 -4.77 4.62 -6.83
C LEU A 40 -5.96 4.59 -7.79
N GLU A 41 -6.13 3.53 -8.58
CA GLU A 41 -7.30 3.38 -9.44
C GLU A 41 -8.59 3.19 -8.64
N SER A 42 -8.53 2.46 -7.51
CA SER A 42 -9.68 2.26 -6.61
C SER A 42 -10.12 3.55 -5.92
N MET A 43 -9.20 4.52 -5.72
CA MET A 43 -9.55 5.83 -5.17
C MET A 43 -10.18 6.79 -6.18
N LYS A 44 -10.15 6.47 -7.48
CA LYS A 44 -10.67 7.35 -8.53
C LYS A 44 -12.19 7.30 -8.69
N GLY A 45 -12.93 6.39 -8.04
CA GLY A 45 -14.38 6.32 -8.17
C GLY A 45 -15.05 5.22 -7.35
#